data_AF-A0AB73KWI9-F1
#
_entry.id   AF-A0AB73KWI9-F1
#
_cell.length_a   1.000
_cell.length_b   1.000
_cell.length_c   1.000
_cell.angle_alpha   90.00
_cell.angle_beta   90.00
_cell.angle_gamma   90.00
#
_symmetry.space_group_name_H-M   'P 1'
#
loop_
_entity.id
_entity.type
_entity.pdbx_description
1 polymer ?
#
loop_
_entity_poly.entity_id
_entity_poly.type
_entity_poly.pdbx_seq_one_letter_code
_entity_poly.pdbx_strand_id
1 'polypeptide(L)'
;TAVMCPSFRATGDEQHSTRGRARLLHEMLAGEVVTDGWRSTEVRDALDLCLSCKGCRTDCPVGVDMATYKAEFLHHHYKGRLRPAAHYAMGRLPQWLRLLSRLRLARAANTAVRVRPLAALAKRLGGIAPERSIPRLATETFSSWWHRRLKAQMRDGRQMREDGRPGGGPTVVVWPDTFTNYLSPSVGQAAVRVLEAAGLTTVLPPAIVVPVPDEGDGEVARKGAHAFSVRRRGVCCGLTYVSTGQLDRAREVMRRKLDLLTPL
;
A
#
# COMPACT_ATOMS: atom_id res chain seq x y z
N THR A 1 7.47 12.48 22.96
CA THR A 1 7.30 13.80 22.29
C THR A 1 5.97 13.79 21.58
N ALA A 2 5.06 14.70 21.86
CA ALA A 2 3.76 14.72 21.19
C ALA A 2 3.93 15.11 19.70
N VAL A 3 3.44 14.26 18.80
CA VAL A 3 3.37 14.48 17.36
C VAL A 3 2.26 15.49 17.07
N MET A 4 2.67 16.74 16.89
CA MET A 4 1.78 17.74 16.30
C MET A 4 1.47 17.38 14.84
N CYS A 5 0.23 17.65 14.43
CA CYS A 5 -0.21 17.37 13.07
C CYS A 5 0.64 18.16 12.04
N PRO A 6 1.23 17.51 11.03
CA PRO A 6 2.05 18.20 10.04
C PRO A 6 1.31 19.30 9.27
N SER A 7 0.01 19.10 8.98
CA SER A 7 -0.80 20.12 8.31
C SER A 7 -0.98 21.36 9.17
N PHE A 8 -1.19 21.20 10.48
CA PHE A 8 -1.26 22.32 11.41
C PHE A 8 0.07 23.07 11.49
N ARG A 9 1.19 22.34 11.59
CA ARG A 9 2.53 22.94 11.58
C ARG A 9 2.82 23.78 10.33
N ALA A 10 2.25 23.37 9.19
CA ALA A 10 2.44 24.07 7.92
C ALA A 10 1.50 25.26 7.72
N THR A 11 0.27 25.19 8.26
CA THR A 11 -0.79 26.18 7.99
C THR A 11 -1.01 27.17 9.13
N GLY A 12 -0.73 26.78 10.38
CA GLY A 12 -1.08 27.54 11.58
C GLY A 12 -2.58 27.57 11.91
N ASP A 13 -3.43 26.98 11.06
CA ASP A 13 -4.88 27.05 11.20
C ASP A 13 -5.42 25.89 12.05
N GLU A 14 -6.14 26.24 13.12
CA GLU A 14 -6.70 25.28 14.07
C GLU A 14 -7.54 24.19 13.41
N GLN A 15 -8.25 24.48 12.31
CA GLN A 15 -9.06 23.46 11.62
C GLN A 15 -8.23 22.27 11.10
N HIS A 16 -6.92 22.48 10.89
CA HIS A 16 -5.97 21.46 10.45
C HIS A 16 -5.21 20.79 11.59
N SER A 17 -5.51 21.14 12.84
CA SER A 17 -5.05 20.45 14.04
C SER A 17 -5.85 19.15 14.27
N THR A 18 -5.32 18.24 15.10
CA THR A 18 -6.09 17.04 15.50
C THR A 18 -7.34 17.42 16.27
N ARG A 19 -7.23 18.43 17.14
CA ARG A 19 -8.34 18.94 17.96
C ARG A 19 -9.41 19.62 17.10
N GLY A 20 -9.01 20.49 16.18
CA GLY A 20 -9.93 21.19 15.27
C GLY A 20 -10.71 20.22 14.38
N ARG A 21 -10.04 19.20 13.83
CA ARG A 21 -10.73 18.13 13.07
C ARG A 21 -11.72 17.34 13.91
N ALA A 22 -11.34 17.01 15.14
CA ALA A 22 -12.25 16.33 16.07
C ALA A 22 -13.47 17.18 16.37
N ARG A 23 -13.28 18.49 16.59
CA ARG A 23 -14.38 19.43 16.83
C ARG A 23 -15.30 19.53 15.62
N LEU A 24 -14.77 19.73 14.42
CA LEU A 24 -15.59 19.82 13.19
C LEU A 24 -16.39 18.54 12.93
N LEU A 25 -15.77 17.37 13.12
CA LEU A 25 -16.49 16.09 13.01
C LEU A 25 -17.58 15.94 14.07
N HIS A 26 -17.33 16.40 15.29
CA HIS A 26 -18.34 16.41 16.36
C HIS A 26 -19.50 17.34 16.02
N GLU A 27 -19.23 18.58 15.61
CA GLU A 27 -20.27 19.54 15.19
C GLU A 27 -21.13 19.01 14.04
N MET A 28 -20.51 18.31 13.10
CA MET A 28 -21.22 17.66 11.99
C MET A 28 -22.16 16.54 12.47
N LEU A 29 -21.76 15.79 13.49
CA LEU A 29 -22.59 14.71 14.06
C LEU A 29 -23.69 15.26 14.97
N ALA A 30 -23.41 16.35 15.69
CA ALA A 30 -24.40 17.06 16.50
C ALA A 30 -25.46 17.74 15.63
N GLY A 31 -25.06 18.32 14.51
CA GLY A 31 -25.96 18.95 13.54
C GLY A 31 -26.48 20.33 13.95
N GLU A 32 -25.92 20.95 14.99
CA GLU A 32 -26.32 22.28 15.48
C GLU A 32 -25.68 23.40 14.65
N VAL A 33 -24.34 23.37 14.49
CA VAL A 33 -23.59 24.39 13.74
C VAL A 33 -23.29 23.91 12.31
N VAL A 34 -22.84 22.67 12.15
CA VAL A 34 -22.56 22.07 10.84
C VAL A 34 -23.76 21.21 10.43
N THR A 35 -24.70 21.82 9.72
CA THR A 35 -26.01 21.23 9.44
C THR A 35 -26.03 20.32 8.20
N ASP A 36 -25.07 20.46 7.30
CA ASP A 36 -24.97 19.65 6.08
C ASP A 36 -24.56 18.18 6.32
N GLY A 37 -24.23 17.82 7.56
CA GLY A 37 -23.83 16.46 7.94
C GLY A 37 -22.71 15.91 7.04
N TRP A 38 -22.90 14.71 6.49
CA TRP A 38 -21.96 14.08 5.56
C TRP A 38 -21.71 14.85 4.25
N ARG A 39 -22.44 15.94 3.98
CA ARG A 39 -22.23 16.81 2.83
C ARG A 39 -21.42 18.07 3.16
N SER A 40 -21.08 18.32 4.43
CA SER A 40 -20.32 19.49 4.87
C SER A 40 -19.02 19.67 4.10
N THR A 41 -18.79 20.89 3.62
CA THR A 41 -17.56 21.32 2.97
C THR A 41 -16.47 21.67 3.98
N GLU A 42 -16.84 22.16 5.15
CA GLU A 42 -15.95 22.56 6.25
C GLU A 42 -15.19 21.33 6.77
N VAL A 43 -15.93 20.23 7.02
CA VAL A 43 -15.33 18.97 7.46
C VAL A 43 -14.48 18.37 6.35
N ARG A 44 -14.94 18.44 5.09
CA ARG A 44 -14.17 17.98 3.93
C ARG A 44 -12.82 18.71 3.86
N ASP A 45 -12.81 20.03 3.99
CA ASP A 45 -11.62 20.86 3.82
C ASP A 45 -10.62 20.66 4.96
N ALA A 46 -11.11 20.55 6.19
CA ALA A 46 -10.27 20.19 7.33
C ALA A 46 -9.58 18.82 7.15
N LEU A 47 -10.30 17.84 6.59
CA LEU A 47 -9.81 16.48 6.36
C LEU A 47 -8.96 16.34 5.09
N ASP A 48 -9.08 17.23 4.11
CA ASP A 48 -8.36 17.12 2.84
C ASP A 48 -6.84 17.12 3.08
N LEU A 49 -6.34 18.05 3.90
CA LEU A 49 -4.92 18.13 4.30
C LEU A 49 -4.48 17.08 5.33
N CYS A 50 -5.38 16.20 5.80
CA CYS A 50 -5.00 15.12 6.71
C CYS A 50 -4.24 14.03 5.94
N LEU A 51 -2.94 13.87 6.24
CA LEU A 51 -2.05 12.88 5.62
C LEU A 51 -2.35 11.43 6.01
N SER A 52 -3.30 11.20 6.93
CA SER A 52 -3.58 9.86 7.48
C SER A 52 -2.34 9.17 8.09
N CYS A 53 -1.40 9.97 8.63
CA CYS A 53 -0.14 9.48 9.20
C CYS A 53 -0.29 8.70 10.51
N LYS A 54 -1.49 8.72 11.12
CA LYS A 54 -1.82 8.08 12.40
C LYS A 54 -1.05 8.55 13.63
N GLY A 55 -0.29 9.65 13.56
CA GLY A 55 0.33 10.25 14.75
C GLY A 55 -0.69 10.59 15.85
N CYS A 56 -1.86 11.11 15.45
CA CYS A 56 -2.98 11.36 16.37
C CYS A 56 -3.44 10.11 17.14
N ARG A 57 -3.41 8.93 16.54
CA ARG A 57 -3.83 7.68 17.19
C ARG A 57 -2.80 7.20 18.19
N THR A 58 -1.52 7.33 17.86
CA THR A 58 -0.42 6.91 18.73
C THR A 58 -0.35 7.76 19.99
N ASP A 59 -0.55 9.08 19.87
CA ASP A 59 -0.33 10.00 20.99
C ASP A 59 -1.59 10.32 21.80
N CYS A 60 -2.78 10.01 21.27
CA CYS A 60 -4.02 10.33 21.97
C CYS A 60 -4.34 9.27 23.03
N PRO A 61 -4.46 9.64 24.32
CA PRO A 61 -4.74 8.67 25.40
C PRO A 61 -6.10 8.00 25.27
N VAL A 62 -7.05 8.63 24.55
CA VAL A 62 -8.39 8.09 24.31
C VAL A 62 -8.54 7.45 22.92
N GLY A 63 -7.44 7.28 22.17
CA GLY A 63 -7.42 6.48 20.94
C GLY A 63 -8.05 7.11 19.69
N VAL A 64 -8.08 8.45 19.59
CA VAL A 64 -8.61 9.16 18.41
C VAL A 64 -7.87 8.75 17.12
N ASP A 65 -8.61 8.24 16.14
CA ASP A 65 -8.07 7.82 14.83
C ASP A 65 -8.63 8.68 13.68
N MET A 66 -8.00 9.83 13.44
CA MET A 66 -8.38 10.72 12.33
C MET A 66 -8.21 10.08 10.95
N ALA A 67 -7.34 9.09 10.81
CA ALA A 67 -7.18 8.40 9.52
C ALA A 67 -8.43 7.55 9.22
N THR A 68 -8.94 6.86 10.23
CA THR A 68 -10.20 6.10 10.12
C THR A 68 -11.40 7.04 9.92
N TYR A 69 -11.50 8.12 10.71
CA TYR A 69 -12.59 9.09 10.55
C TYR A 69 -12.58 9.78 9.18
N LYS A 70 -11.39 10.13 8.66
CA LYS A 70 -11.26 10.64 7.28
C LYS A 70 -11.78 9.64 6.27
N ALA A 71 -11.39 8.38 6.37
CA ALA A 71 -11.79 7.36 5.42
C ALA A 71 -13.32 7.15 5.42
N GLU A 72 -13.94 7.14 6.61
CA GLU A 72 -15.39 6.99 6.77
C GLU A 72 -16.15 8.22 6.26
N PHE A 73 -15.71 9.42 6.65
CA PHE A 73 -16.30 10.66 6.14
C PHE A 73 -16.23 10.72 4.62
N LEU A 74 -15.07 10.43 4.00
CA LEU A 74 -14.92 10.42 2.54
C LEU A 74 -15.68 9.29 1.84
N HIS A 75 -16.13 8.27 2.57
CA HIS A 75 -17.00 7.22 2.05
C HIS A 75 -18.45 7.70 1.94
N HIS A 76 -18.96 8.34 3.00
CA HIS A 76 -20.32 8.90 3.06
C HIS A 76 -20.46 10.22 2.31
N HIS A 77 -19.53 11.15 2.53
CA HIS A 77 -19.26 12.20 1.57
C HIS A 77 -18.98 11.49 0.23
N TYR A 78 -19.21 11.98 -0.98
CA TYR A 78 -18.97 11.18 -2.20
C TYR A 78 -19.76 9.86 -2.43
N LYS A 79 -20.55 9.31 -1.50
CA LYS A 79 -21.50 8.24 -1.85
C LYS A 79 -22.51 8.78 -2.85
N GLY A 80 -22.61 8.15 -4.03
CA GLY A 80 -23.46 8.61 -5.13
C GLY A 80 -23.05 9.94 -5.77
N ARG A 81 -21.84 10.46 -5.49
CA ARG A 81 -21.35 11.74 -6.05
C ARG A 81 -19.99 11.58 -6.73
N LEU A 82 -19.68 12.53 -7.61
CA LEU A 82 -18.38 12.60 -8.28
C LEU A 82 -17.26 12.92 -7.28
N ARG A 83 -16.15 12.18 -7.38
CA ARG A 83 -14.95 12.41 -6.55
C ARG A 83 -13.95 13.31 -7.29
N PRO A 84 -13.07 14.02 -6.56
CA PRO A 84 -11.93 14.70 -7.16
C PRO A 84 -11.07 13.74 -7.99
N ALA A 85 -10.47 14.25 -9.07
CA ALA A 85 -9.61 13.47 -9.97
C ALA A 85 -8.48 12.74 -9.21
N ALA A 86 -7.91 13.40 -8.19
CA ALA A 86 -6.89 12.84 -7.32
C ALA A 86 -7.33 11.54 -6.62
N HIS A 87 -8.61 11.41 -6.23
CA HIS A 87 -9.12 10.19 -5.59
C HIS A 87 -9.11 9.01 -6.56
N TYR A 88 -9.42 9.25 -7.83
CA TYR A 88 -9.36 8.20 -8.86
C TYR A 88 -7.92 7.87 -9.26
N ALA A 89 -7.08 8.88 -9.46
CA ALA A 89 -5.67 8.70 -9.81
C ALA A 89 -4.92 7.93 -8.71
N MET A 90 -5.04 8.37 -7.46
CA MET A 90 -4.36 7.76 -6.31
C MET A 90 -5.02 6.45 -5.87
N GLY A 91 -6.35 6.43 -5.74
CA GLY A 91 -7.08 5.23 -5.33
C GLY A 91 -6.82 4.04 -6.25
N ARG A 92 -6.81 4.27 -7.57
CA ARG A 92 -6.54 3.25 -8.60
C ARG A 92 -5.06 3.14 -8.98
N LEU A 93 -4.15 3.83 -8.29
CA LEU A 93 -2.71 3.79 -8.55
C LEU A 93 -2.15 2.36 -8.68
N PRO A 94 -2.50 1.38 -7.81
CA PRO A 94 -2.01 0.01 -7.97
C PRO A 94 -2.45 -0.65 -9.29
N GLN A 95 -3.61 -0.27 -9.85
CA GLN A 95 -4.11 -0.79 -11.12
C GLN A 95 -3.34 -0.18 -12.29
N TRP A 96 -3.13 1.13 -12.28
CA TRP A 96 -2.37 1.85 -13.30
C TRP A 96 -0.93 1.36 -13.38
N LEU A 97 -0.25 1.25 -12.24
CA LEU A 97 1.14 0.77 -12.18
C LEU A 97 1.27 -0.68 -12.67
N ARG A 98 0.31 -1.53 -12.30
CA ARG A 98 0.27 -2.91 -12.79
C ARG A 98 0.05 -2.97 -14.30
N LEU A 99 -0.84 -2.14 -14.84
CA LEU A 99 -1.11 -2.07 -16.28
C LEU A 99 0.14 -1.60 -17.03
N LEU A 100 0.75 -0.49 -16.61
CA LEU A 100 1.97 0.05 -17.22
C LEU A 100 3.13 -0.95 -17.18
N SER A 101 3.29 -1.65 -16.06
CA SER A 101 4.29 -2.71 -15.92
C SER A 101 4.00 -3.90 -16.85
N ARG A 102 2.75 -4.36 -16.92
CA ARG A 102 2.34 -5.48 -17.79
C ARG A 102 2.54 -5.16 -19.27
N LEU A 103 2.27 -3.92 -19.68
CA LEU A 103 2.48 -3.42 -21.04
C LEU A 103 3.93 -2.97 -21.31
N ARG A 104 4.83 -3.08 -20.34
CA ARG A 104 6.24 -2.64 -20.43
C ARG A 104 6.40 -1.16 -20.83
N LEU A 105 5.44 -0.32 -20.44
CA LEU A 105 5.40 1.10 -20.78
C LEU A 105 6.18 2.01 -19.82
N ALA A 106 6.87 1.45 -18.81
CA ALA A 106 7.57 2.24 -17.80
C ALA A 106 8.61 3.22 -18.39
N ARG A 107 9.37 2.81 -19.41
CA ARG A 107 10.34 3.68 -20.10
C ARG A 107 9.63 4.83 -20.83
N ALA A 108 8.61 4.51 -21.61
CA ALA A 108 7.82 5.49 -22.36
C ALA A 108 7.09 6.48 -21.43
N ALA A 109 6.53 6.01 -20.32
CA ALA A 109 5.90 6.87 -19.33
C ALA A 109 6.92 7.82 -18.68
N ASN A 110 8.11 7.31 -18.31
CA ASN A 110 9.17 8.13 -17.73
C ASN A 110 9.71 9.19 -18.70
N THR A 111 9.77 8.91 -20.01
CA THR A 111 10.17 9.91 -21.02
C THR A 111 9.05 10.91 -21.28
N ALA A 112 7.80 10.47 -21.38
CA ALA A 112 6.64 11.35 -21.58
C ALA A 112 6.52 12.40 -20.45
N VAL A 113 6.76 12.01 -19.20
CA VAL A 113 6.71 12.92 -18.04
C VAL A 113 7.82 13.98 -18.06
N ARG A 114 8.89 13.83 -18.87
CA ARG A 114 9.91 14.88 -19.05
C ARG A 114 9.44 15.99 -19.99
N VAL A 115 8.46 15.70 -20.85
CA VAL A 115 7.89 16.67 -21.77
C VAL A 115 6.90 17.54 -21.00
N ARG A 116 7.26 18.81 -20.77
CA ARG A 116 6.50 19.76 -19.92
C ARG A 116 4.99 19.80 -20.21
N PRO A 117 4.50 19.95 -21.46
CA PRO A 117 3.06 19.99 -21.73
C PRO A 117 2.36 18.65 -21.40
N LEU A 118 2.99 17.52 -21.70
CA LEU A 118 2.45 16.19 -21.36
C LEU A 118 2.40 16.00 -19.84
N ALA A 119 3.43 16.42 -19.12
CA ALA A 119 3.47 16.36 -17.67
C ALA A 119 2.40 17.27 -17.03
N ALA A 120 2.23 18.49 -17.55
CA ALA A 120 1.20 19.42 -17.09
C ALA A 120 -0.21 18.86 -17.32
N LEU A 121 -0.47 18.29 -18.48
CA LEU A 121 -1.74 17.62 -18.79
C LEU A 121 -1.98 16.42 -17.86
N ALA A 122 -0.98 15.56 -17.68
CA ALA A 122 -1.08 14.40 -16.79
C ALA A 122 -1.34 14.82 -15.33
N LYS A 123 -0.67 15.87 -14.84
CA LYS A 123 -0.90 16.43 -13.51
C LYS A 123 -2.31 16.97 -13.35
N ARG A 124 -2.79 17.76 -14.33
CA ARG A 124 -4.15 18.32 -14.34
C ARG A 124 -5.21 17.22 -14.34
N LEU A 125 -5.10 16.24 -15.23
CA LEU A 125 -6.03 15.10 -15.30
C LEU A 125 -5.96 14.21 -14.06
N GLY A 126 -4.79 14.11 -13.42
CA GLY A 126 -4.60 13.34 -12.19
C GLY A 126 -4.96 14.07 -10.91
N GLY A 127 -5.35 15.35 -10.96
CA GLY A 127 -5.54 16.18 -9.76
C GLY A 127 -4.27 16.34 -8.93
N ILE A 128 -3.10 16.40 -9.58
CA ILE A 128 -1.79 16.53 -8.94
C ILE A 128 -1.37 18.00 -9.00
N ALA A 129 -0.92 18.54 -7.86
CA ALA A 129 -0.43 19.92 -7.77
C ALA A 129 0.72 20.17 -8.78
N PRO A 130 0.73 21.30 -9.51
CA PRO A 130 1.72 21.61 -10.53
C PRO A 130 3.18 21.52 -10.04
N GLU A 131 3.43 21.85 -8.78
CA GLU A 131 4.74 21.90 -8.13
C GLU A 131 5.30 20.50 -7.84
N ARG A 132 4.44 19.47 -7.82
CA ARG A 132 4.85 18.10 -7.49
C ARG A 132 5.51 17.41 -8.68
N SER A 133 6.59 16.67 -8.43
CA SER A 133 7.15 15.75 -9.41
C SER A 133 6.30 14.48 -9.51
N ILE A 134 6.07 13.99 -10.73
CA ILE A 134 5.50 12.65 -10.94
C ILE A 134 6.60 11.63 -10.63
N PRO A 135 6.35 10.61 -9.78
CA PRO A 135 7.35 9.63 -9.41
C PRO A 135 7.81 8.81 -10.61
N ARG A 136 9.11 8.51 -10.65
CA ARG A 136 9.70 7.67 -11.69
C ARG A 136 9.24 6.22 -11.52
N LEU A 137 8.79 5.60 -12.61
CA LEU A 137 8.45 4.18 -12.64
C LEU A 137 9.71 3.33 -12.80
N ALA A 138 9.78 2.22 -12.07
CA ALA A 138 10.84 1.26 -12.24
C ALA A 138 10.66 0.48 -13.55
N THR A 139 11.72 0.36 -14.34
CA THR A 139 11.71 -0.42 -15.59
C THR A 139 11.66 -1.92 -15.33
N GLU A 140 12.17 -2.33 -14.18
CA GLU A 140 12.02 -3.67 -13.63
C GLU A 140 11.36 -3.55 -12.26
N THR A 141 10.30 -4.32 -12.02
CA THR A 141 9.63 -4.36 -10.71
C THR A 141 10.41 -5.21 -9.72
N PHE A 142 10.22 -4.96 -8.43
CA PHE A 142 10.83 -5.78 -7.39
C PHE A 142 10.45 -7.26 -7.53
N SER A 143 9.16 -7.57 -7.77
CA SER A 143 8.72 -8.94 -8.01
C SER A 143 9.40 -9.53 -9.24
N SER A 144 9.54 -8.82 -10.36
CA SER A 144 10.24 -9.33 -11.56
C SER A 144 11.69 -9.69 -11.25
N TRP A 145 12.39 -8.78 -10.56
CA TRP A 145 13.76 -9.00 -10.13
C TRP A 145 13.88 -10.25 -9.24
N TRP A 146 12.98 -10.40 -8.27
CA TRP A 146 12.94 -11.54 -7.35
C TRP A 146 12.78 -12.87 -8.11
N HIS A 147 11.81 -12.95 -9.02
CA HIS A 147 11.58 -14.18 -9.81
C HIS A 147 12.76 -14.52 -10.72
N ARG A 148 13.47 -13.51 -11.27
CA ARG A 148 14.67 -13.75 -12.05
C ARG A 148 15.82 -14.27 -11.18
N ARG A 149 16.01 -13.68 -10.00
CA ARG A 149 17.01 -14.13 -9.01
C ARG A 149 16.77 -15.59 -8.58
N LEU A 150 15.54 -15.94 -8.20
CA LEU A 150 15.19 -17.31 -7.82
C LEU A 150 15.49 -18.31 -8.94
N LYS A 151 15.10 -17.99 -10.19
CA LYS A 151 15.40 -18.85 -11.33
C LYS A 151 16.90 -19.02 -11.57
N ALA A 152 17.71 -17.99 -11.33
CA ALA A 152 19.17 -18.11 -11.43
C ALA A 152 19.73 -19.02 -10.33
N GLN A 153 19.30 -18.83 -9.07
CA GLN A 153 19.73 -19.68 -7.96
C GLN A 153 19.39 -21.16 -8.17
N MET A 154 18.21 -21.46 -8.73
CA MET A 154 17.80 -22.83 -9.08
C MET A 154 18.67 -23.45 -10.18
N ARG A 155 19.13 -22.66 -11.15
CA ARG A 155 19.97 -23.13 -12.25
C ARG A 155 21.42 -23.37 -11.82
N ASP A 156 21.92 -22.56 -10.90
CA ASP A 156 23.30 -22.64 -10.40
C ASP A 156 23.50 -23.76 -9.36
N GLY A 157 22.48 -24.55 -9.05
CA GLY A 157 22.60 -25.70 -8.16
C GLY A 157 23.08 -25.35 -6.74
N ARG A 158 22.96 -24.09 -6.30
CA ARG A 158 23.26 -23.72 -4.90
C ARG A 158 22.35 -24.54 -4.01
N GLN A 159 22.97 -25.48 -3.30
CA GLN A 159 22.34 -26.55 -2.54
C GLN A 159 21.15 -26.02 -1.74
N MET A 160 19.98 -26.56 -2.08
CA MET A 160 18.96 -26.81 -1.08
C MET A 160 19.64 -27.63 0.02
N ARG A 161 19.63 -27.17 1.28
CA ARG A 161 20.05 -28.04 2.39
C ARG A 161 19.06 -29.22 2.45
N GLU A 162 19.44 -30.33 3.08
CA GLU A 162 18.60 -31.55 3.18
C GLU A 162 17.19 -31.30 3.76
N ASP A 163 16.98 -30.16 4.42
CA ASP A 163 15.70 -29.67 4.95
C ASP A 163 14.78 -28.96 3.94
N GLY A 164 15.19 -28.86 2.66
CA GLY A 164 14.39 -28.21 1.61
C GLY A 164 14.40 -26.67 1.66
N ARG A 165 15.26 -26.05 2.48
CA ARG A 165 15.29 -24.58 2.68
C ARG A 165 16.48 -23.91 1.97
N PRO A 166 16.28 -22.73 1.34
CA PRO A 166 17.37 -21.84 0.99
C PRO A 166 17.93 -21.19 2.27
N GLY A 167 19.02 -21.74 2.82
CA GLY A 167 19.55 -21.35 4.13
C GLY A 167 18.69 -21.90 5.26
N GLY A 168 19.31 -22.39 6.34
CA GLY A 168 18.57 -23.03 7.44
C GLY A 168 18.22 -22.08 8.59
N GLY A 169 17.99 -20.80 8.29
CA GLY A 169 17.51 -19.85 9.29
C GLY A 169 15.99 -19.72 9.30
N PRO A 170 15.43 -18.91 10.22
CA PRO A 170 14.01 -18.60 10.25
C PRO A 170 13.52 -18.00 8.92
N THR A 171 12.36 -18.46 8.46
CA THR A 171 11.74 -17.95 7.23
C THR A 171 11.03 -16.62 7.49
N VAL A 172 11.30 -15.63 6.65
CA VAL A 172 10.65 -14.31 6.67
C VAL A 172 9.97 -14.04 5.34
N VAL A 173 8.67 -13.73 5.42
CA VAL A 173 7.87 -13.31 4.27
C VAL A 173 8.10 -11.82 3.99
N VAL A 174 8.73 -11.51 2.86
CA VAL A 174 8.90 -10.15 2.38
C VAL A 174 7.70 -9.79 1.51
N TRP A 175 6.82 -8.94 2.02
CA TRP A 175 5.64 -8.50 1.29
C TRP A 175 5.84 -7.08 0.70
N PRO A 176 6.15 -6.94 -0.61
CA PRO A 176 6.39 -5.63 -1.20
C PRO A 176 5.07 -4.88 -1.40
N ASP A 177 5.00 -3.66 -0.88
CA ASP A 177 3.91 -2.75 -1.18
C ASP A 177 3.94 -2.27 -2.66
N THR A 178 2.91 -1.52 -3.06
CA THR A 178 2.79 -1.00 -4.44
C THR A 178 3.93 -0.07 -4.84
N PHE A 179 4.37 0.80 -3.93
CA PHE A 179 5.44 1.77 -4.18
C PHE A 179 6.79 1.08 -4.26
N THR A 180 7.09 0.20 -3.30
CA THR A 180 8.31 -0.62 -3.31
C THR A 180 8.38 -1.48 -4.57
N ASN A 181 7.26 -2.06 -5.02
CA ASN A 181 7.27 -2.94 -6.20
C ASN A 181 7.46 -2.19 -7.53
N TYR A 182 6.80 -1.04 -7.71
CA TYR A 182 6.71 -0.37 -9.01
C TYR A 182 7.53 0.92 -9.13
N LEU A 183 7.93 1.55 -8.01
CA LEU A 183 8.63 2.84 -8.01
C LEU A 183 10.06 2.71 -7.45
N SER A 184 10.20 2.04 -6.30
CA SER A 184 11.48 1.92 -5.59
C SER A 184 11.90 0.47 -5.28
N PRO A 185 12.08 -0.40 -6.30
CA PRO A 185 12.52 -1.78 -6.08
C PRO A 185 13.81 -1.93 -5.31
N SER A 186 14.72 -0.96 -5.40
CA SER A 186 15.99 -0.95 -4.68
C SER A 186 15.82 -1.07 -3.17
N VAL A 187 14.74 -0.51 -2.61
CA VAL A 187 14.43 -0.59 -1.17
C VAL A 187 14.09 -2.03 -0.80
N GLY A 188 13.24 -2.70 -1.58
CA GLY A 188 12.91 -4.11 -1.35
C GLY A 188 14.13 -5.03 -1.54
N GLN A 189 14.98 -4.74 -2.54
CA GLN A 189 16.22 -5.49 -2.76
C GLN A 189 17.20 -5.32 -1.60
N ALA A 190 17.32 -4.12 -1.04
CA ALA A 190 18.14 -3.86 0.13
C ALA A 190 17.61 -4.62 1.35
N ALA A 191 16.29 -4.61 1.57
CA ALA A 191 15.66 -5.38 2.65
C ALA A 191 15.98 -6.88 2.54
N VAL A 192 15.85 -7.46 1.33
CA VAL A 192 16.23 -8.87 1.10
C VAL A 192 17.69 -9.13 1.46
N ARG A 193 18.62 -8.29 0.98
CA ARG A 193 20.06 -8.46 1.27
C ARG A 193 20.36 -8.40 2.77
N VAL A 194 19.73 -7.48 3.49
CA VAL A 194 19.92 -7.32 4.95
C VAL A 194 19.37 -8.53 5.70
N LEU A 195 18.17 -9.01 5.34
CA LEU A 195 17.57 -10.18 5.97
C LEU A 195 18.39 -11.45 5.71
N GLU A 196 18.82 -11.67 4.47
CA GLU A 196 19.69 -12.80 4.12
C GLU A 196 21.05 -12.72 4.83
N ALA A 197 21.64 -11.52 4.95
CA ALA A 197 22.89 -11.32 5.69
C ALA A 197 22.73 -11.57 7.20
N ALA A 198 21.53 -11.38 7.74
CA ALA A 198 21.17 -11.75 9.11
C ALA A 198 20.87 -13.25 9.27
N GLY A 199 21.09 -14.07 8.22
CA GLY A 199 20.86 -15.51 8.23
C GLY A 199 19.40 -15.91 8.05
N LEU A 200 18.50 -15.00 7.65
CA LEU A 200 17.08 -15.29 7.47
C LEU A 200 16.78 -15.76 6.04
N THR A 201 15.87 -16.72 5.92
CA THR A 201 15.39 -17.22 4.63
C THR A 201 14.25 -16.34 4.13
N THR A 202 14.46 -15.60 3.03
CA THR A 202 13.44 -14.69 2.51
C THR A 202 12.53 -15.38 1.48
N VAL A 203 11.22 -15.16 1.60
CA VAL A 203 10.20 -15.63 0.64
C VAL A 203 9.25 -14.51 0.24
N LEU A 204 8.60 -14.61 -0.92
CA LEU A 204 7.71 -13.59 -1.45
C LEU A 204 6.31 -14.14 -1.72
N PRO A 205 5.21 -13.49 -1.29
CA PRO A 205 3.86 -13.93 -1.64
C PRO A 205 3.60 -13.90 -3.15
N PRO A 206 2.81 -14.84 -3.71
CA PRO A 206 2.08 -15.92 -3.04
C PRO A 206 2.90 -17.20 -2.83
N ALA A 207 4.23 -17.17 -2.89
CA ALA A 207 5.05 -18.34 -2.60
C ALA A 207 5.13 -18.56 -1.08
N ILE A 208 4.21 -19.38 -0.56
CA ILE A 208 4.32 -19.96 0.77
C ILE A 208 4.37 -21.47 0.59
N VAL A 209 5.48 -22.07 1.02
CA VAL A 209 5.55 -23.50 1.36
C VAL A 209 6.20 -23.53 2.73
N VAL A 210 5.43 -23.88 3.76
CA VAL A 210 5.94 -24.19 5.10
C VAL A 210 5.68 -25.68 5.31
N PRO A 211 6.72 -26.51 5.49
CA PRO A 211 6.53 -27.82 6.10
C PRO A 211 6.26 -27.63 7.59
N VAL A 212 5.12 -28.15 8.07
CA VAL A 212 4.85 -28.33 9.50
C VAL A 212 5.70 -29.52 9.97
N PRO A 213 6.51 -29.41 11.03
CA PRO A 213 7.18 -30.57 11.61
C PRO A 213 6.14 -31.59 12.10
N ASP A 214 6.35 -32.85 11.76
CA ASP A 214 5.52 -33.96 12.21
C ASP A 214 5.80 -34.21 13.71
N GLU A 215 4.85 -33.88 14.58
CA GLU A 215 4.77 -34.42 15.94
C GLU A 215 3.54 -35.33 15.96
N GLY A 216 3.68 -36.57 15.48
CA GLY A 216 2.62 -37.56 15.58
C GLY A 216 2.65 -38.65 14.51
N ASP A 217 3.18 -39.81 14.89
CA ASP A 217 2.60 -41.14 14.66
C ASP A 217 2.01 -41.40 13.26
N GLY A 218 2.91 -41.53 12.29
CA GLY A 218 2.75 -42.38 11.10
C GLY A 218 1.34 -42.59 10.54
N GLU A 219 0.81 -41.61 9.80
CA GLU A 219 -0.04 -41.91 8.63
C GLU A 219 -0.14 -40.73 7.65
N VAL A 220 0.11 -41.04 6.38
CA VAL A 220 -0.10 -40.20 5.17
C VAL A 220 0.88 -39.03 4.96
N ALA A 221 1.99 -39.35 4.30
CA ALA A 221 2.85 -38.40 3.59
C ALA A 221 2.05 -37.58 2.56
N ARG A 222 1.54 -36.41 2.96
CA ARG A 222 1.17 -35.36 2.01
C ARG A 222 2.46 -34.81 1.42
N LYS A 223 2.83 -35.31 0.24
CA LYS A 223 3.87 -34.75 -0.64
C LYS A 223 3.82 -33.22 -0.54
N GLY A 224 4.85 -32.63 0.05
CA GLY A 224 5.02 -31.19 0.18
C GLY A 224 4.82 -30.54 -1.18
N ALA A 225 3.71 -29.84 -1.34
CA ALA A 225 3.40 -29.17 -2.57
C ALA A 225 4.36 -27.99 -2.70
N HIS A 226 5.47 -28.20 -3.42
CA HIS A 226 6.18 -27.12 -4.10
C HIS A 226 5.29 -26.58 -5.22
N ALA A 227 4.19 -25.94 -4.86
CA ALA A 227 3.43 -25.13 -5.78
C ALA A 227 3.99 -23.72 -5.68
N PHE A 228 5.10 -23.46 -6.40
CA PHE A 228 5.33 -22.13 -6.95
C PHE A 228 4.18 -21.83 -7.91
N SER A 229 3.02 -21.54 -7.34
CA SER A 229 1.90 -20.92 -8.03
C SER A 229 2.39 -19.52 -8.37
N VAL A 230 3.03 -19.40 -9.54
CA VAL A 230 3.27 -18.13 -10.22
C VAL A 230 1.90 -17.59 -10.69
N ARG A 231 0.92 -17.50 -9.78
CA ARG A 231 -0.19 -16.59 -9.99
C ARG A 231 0.43 -15.20 -9.95
N ARG A 232 0.66 -14.64 -11.13
CA ARG A 232 1.13 -13.25 -11.39
C ARG A 232 0.21 -12.16 -10.80
N ARG A 233 -0.73 -12.50 -9.91
CA ARG A 233 -1.61 -11.54 -9.28
C ARG A 233 -0.86 -10.90 -8.13
N GLY A 234 -0.28 -9.73 -8.39
CA GLY A 234 0.33 -8.91 -7.36
C GLY A 234 -0.67 -8.60 -6.24
N VAL A 235 -0.19 -8.69 -5.00
CA VAL A 235 -0.94 -8.41 -3.78
C VAL A 235 -0.86 -6.90 -3.48
N CYS A 236 -1.92 -6.31 -2.92
CA CYS A 236 -1.98 -4.89 -2.52
C CYS A 236 -2.66 -4.78 -1.15
N CYS A 237 -2.21 -3.88 -0.27
CA CYS A 237 -2.87 -3.61 1.03
C CYS A 237 -4.24 -2.95 0.88
N GLY A 238 -4.55 -2.35 -0.27
CA GLY A 238 -5.73 -1.51 -0.43
C GLY A 238 -5.63 -0.13 0.22
N LEU A 239 -4.46 0.25 0.75
CA LEU A 239 -4.27 1.51 1.47
C LEU A 239 -4.63 2.75 0.63
N THR A 240 -4.35 2.73 -0.68
CA THR A 240 -4.71 3.83 -1.59
C THR A 240 -6.21 4.04 -1.70
N TYR A 241 -7.01 2.97 -1.58
CA TYR A 241 -8.47 3.07 -1.55
C TYR A 241 -8.98 3.58 -0.21
N VAL A 242 -8.39 3.12 0.90
CA VAL A 242 -8.73 3.60 2.26
C VAL A 242 -8.48 5.09 2.37
N SER A 243 -7.31 5.58 1.95
CA SER A 243 -6.93 6.99 2.07
C SER A 243 -7.80 7.95 1.24
N THR A 244 -8.60 7.41 0.31
CA THR A 244 -9.51 8.17 -0.57
C THR A 244 -10.99 7.87 -0.31
N GLY A 245 -11.31 7.19 0.81
CA GLY A 245 -12.68 6.85 1.22
C GLY A 245 -13.39 5.82 0.32
N GLN A 246 -12.65 5.08 -0.50
CA GLN A 246 -13.20 4.04 -1.38
C GLN A 246 -13.28 2.69 -0.64
N LEU A 247 -14.01 2.67 0.48
CA LEU A 247 -13.99 1.57 1.46
C LEU A 247 -14.49 0.23 0.92
N ASP A 248 -15.51 0.22 0.04
CA ASP A 248 -15.98 -1.03 -0.57
C ASP A 248 -14.88 -1.69 -1.41
N ARG A 249 -14.20 -0.87 -2.22
CA ARG A 249 -13.09 -1.37 -3.03
C ARG A 249 -11.88 -1.77 -2.18
N ALA A 250 -11.61 -1.04 -1.09
CA ALA A 250 -10.59 -1.42 -0.12
C ALA A 250 -10.89 -2.81 0.47
N ARG A 251 -12.14 -3.03 0.94
CA ARG A 251 -12.60 -4.30 1.50
C ARG A 251 -12.43 -5.46 0.53
N GLU A 252 -12.81 -5.28 -0.73
CA GLU A 252 -12.60 -6.31 -1.76
C GLU A 252 -11.12 -6.61 -2.02
N VAL A 253 -10.26 -5.58 -2.06
CA VAL A 253 -8.81 -5.76 -2.26
C VAL A 253 -8.18 -6.48 -1.08
N MET A 254 -8.56 -6.11 0.14
CA MET A 254 -8.06 -6.72 1.36
C MET A 254 -8.52 -8.17 1.51
N ARG A 255 -9.80 -8.48 1.24
CA ARG A 255 -10.29 -9.87 1.23
C ARG A 255 -9.52 -10.74 0.25
N ARG A 256 -9.38 -10.30 -1.00
CA ARG A 256 -8.55 -11.00 -2.00
C ARG A 256 -7.09 -11.16 -1.56
N LYS A 257 -6.54 -10.23 -0.79
CA LYS A 257 -5.20 -10.35 -0.22
C LYS A 257 -5.17 -11.42 0.86
N LEU A 258 -6.14 -11.42 1.78
CA LEU A 258 -6.25 -12.45 2.82
C LEU A 258 -6.39 -13.83 2.17
N ASP A 259 -7.27 -13.99 1.18
CA ASP A 259 -7.43 -15.27 0.44
C ASP A 259 -6.14 -15.76 -0.23
N LEU A 260 -5.20 -14.86 -0.56
CA LEU A 260 -3.90 -15.19 -1.14
C LEU A 260 -2.81 -15.44 -0.11
N LEU A 261 -2.99 -14.99 1.12
CA LEU A 261 -2.03 -15.11 2.21
C LEU A 261 -2.41 -16.17 3.23
N THR A 262 -3.69 -16.56 3.31
CA THR A 262 -4.13 -17.67 4.14
C THR A 262 -3.78 -18.99 3.43
N PRO A 263 -3.03 -19.93 4.04
CA PRO A 263 -2.76 -20.09 5.47
C PRO A 263 -1.30 -19.74 5.82
N LEU A 264 -1.05 -18.49 6.25
CA LEU A 264 0.09 -18.15 7.11
C LEU A 264 -0.29 -18.36 8.57
#